data_AF-A0A7C5SPA7-F1
#
_entry.id   AF-A0A7C5SPA7-F1
#
_cell.length_a   1.000
_cell.length_b   1.000
_cell.length_c   1.000
_cell.angle_alpha   90.00
_cell.angle_beta   90.00
_cell.angle_gamma   90.00
#
_symmetry.space_group_name_H-M   'P 1'
#
loop_
_entity.id
_entity.type
_entity.pdbx_description
1 polymer ?
#
loop_
_entity_poly.entity_id
_entity_poly.type
_entity_poly.pdbx_seq_one_letter_code
_entity_poly.pdbx_strand_id
1 'polypeptide(L)'
;DAEVPLHLRNAPTKLMKELGYSKGYAYYHDDPEASFAQAYLPEPLEPMRFFDPRGEGWERKVAERYRELRQRFSAARRRDPSDPAR
;
A
#
# COMPACT_ATOMS: atom_id res chain seq x y z
N ASP A 1 14.42 14.60 -4.66
CA ASP A 1 13.56 13.55 -5.24
C ASP A 1 13.26 12.47 -4.22
N ALA A 2 12.03 11.98 -4.17
CA ALA A 2 11.64 10.88 -3.29
C ALA A 2 11.65 9.58 -4.10
N GLU A 3 12.33 8.54 -3.61
CA GLU A 3 12.48 7.30 -4.36
C GLU A 3 11.28 6.37 -4.23
N VAL A 4 11.00 5.59 -5.28
CA VAL A 4 9.96 4.55 -5.28
C VAL A 4 10.29 3.47 -4.24
N PRO A 5 9.35 3.03 -3.40
CA PRO A 5 9.57 1.91 -2.46
C PRO A 5 10.10 0.64 -3.15
N LEU A 6 11.06 -0.06 -2.54
CA LEU A 6 11.74 -1.22 -3.15
C LEU A 6 10.78 -2.34 -3.56
N HIS A 7 9.75 -2.60 -2.76
CA HIS A 7 8.75 -3.63 -3.04
C HIS A 7 7.87 -3.28 -4.27
N LEU A 8 7.83 -2.02 -4.70
CA LEU A 8 7.12 -1.60 -5.91
C LEU A 8 8.01 -1.52 -7.15
N ARG A 9 9.34 -1.58 -7.00
CA ARG A 9 10.26 -1.51 -8.13
C ARG A 9 10.22 -2.81 -8.93
N ASN A 10 10.35 -2.71 -10.25
CA ASN A 10 10.54 -3.87 -11.12
C ASN A 10 11.89 -4.55 -10.83
N ALA A 11 11.94 -5.87 -10.86
CA ALA A 11 13.14 -6.68 -10.65
C ALA A 11 13.36 -7.70 -11.80
N PRO A 12 13.64 -7.24 -13.03
CA PRO A 12 13.76 -8.11 -14.19
C PRO A 12 15.04 -8.96 -14.18
N THR A 13 16.10 -8.52 -13.49
CA THR A 13 17.37 -9.24 -13.41
C THR A 13 17.51 -9.99 -12.08
N LYS A 14 18.33 -11.04 -12.08
CA LYS A 14 18.62 -11.82 -10.87
C LYS A 14 19.30 -10.94 -9.79
N LEU A 15 20.26 -10.11 -10.19
CA LEU A 15 20.94 -9.17 -9.31
C LEU A 15 19.96 -8.21 -8.63
N MET A 16 18.97 -7.68 -9.35
CA MET A 16 17.97 -6.78 -8.75
C MET A 16 17.13 -7.48 -7.68
N LYS A 17 16.75 -8.74 -7.91
CA LYS A 17 16.05 -9.56 -6.90
C LYS A 17 16.92 -9.81 -5.66
N GLU A 18 18.20 -10.11 -5.87
CA GLU A 18 19.19 -10.29 -4.78
C GLU A 18 19.37 -9.00 -3.97
N LEU A 19 19.32 -7.83 -4.62
CA LEU A 19 19.32 -6.51 -3.98
C LEU A 19 17.97 -6.14 -3.33
N GLY A 20 16.99 -7.04 -3.32
CA GLY A 20 15.71 -6.86 -2.65
C GLY A 20 14.64 -6.10 -3.44
N TYR A 21 14.83 -5.87 -4.73
CA TYR A 21 13.80 -5.26 -5.57
C TYR A 21 12.60 -6.22 -5.68
N SER A 22 11.39 -5.66 -5.63
CA SER A 22 10.12 -6.41 -5.60
C SER A 22 9.95 -7.35 -4.38
N LYS A 23 10.91 -7.41 -3.46
CA LYS A 23 10.81 -8.26 -2.25
C LYS A 23 9.71 -7.71 -1.35
N GLY A 24 8.78 -8.58 -0.95
CA GLY A 24 7.63 -8.20 -0.13
C GLY A 24 6.55 -7.45 -0.90
N TYR A 25 6.58 -7.44 -2.25
CA TYR A 25 5.44 -6.97 -3.03
C TYR A 25 4.23 -7.83 -2.73
N ALA A 26 3.20 -7.22 -2.17
CA ALA A 26 1.96 -7.92 -1.94
C ALA A 26 1.03 -7.75 -3.14
N TYR A 27 0.69 -8.87 -3.75
CA TYR A 27 -0.21 -8.88 -4.89
C TYR A 27 -1.65 -8.70 -4.41
N TYR A 28 -2.32 -7.68 -4.95
CA TYR A 28 -3.65 -7.25 -4.52
C TYR A 28 -4.71 -8.37 -4.53
N HIS A 29 -4.60 -9.30 -5.48
CA HIS A 29 -5.58 -10.39 -5.64
C HIS A 29 -5.38 -11.55 -4.67
N ASP A 30 -4.26 -11.59 -3.95
CA ASP A 30 -4.00 -12.63 -2.94
C ASP A 30 -4.63 -12.29 -1.58
N ASP A 31 -4.98 -11.02 -1.34
CA ASP A 31 -5.74 -10.62 -0.14
C ASP A 31 -7.24 -10.91 -0.38
N PRO A 32 -7.90 -11.73 0.47
CA PRO A 32 -9.33 -12.03 0.37
C PRO A 32 -10.24 -10.79 0.36
N GLU A 33 -9.77 -9.69 0.92
CA GLU A 33 -10.49 -8.43 1.03
C GLU A 33 -10.10 -7.42 -0.05
N ALA A 34 -9.22 -7.83 -0.97
CA ALA A 34 -8.71 -7.03 -2.06
C ALA A 34 -8.20 -5.67 -1.55
N SER A 35 -7.36 -5.71 -0.52
CA SER A 35 -6.94 -4.52 0.22
C SER A 35 -5.68 -4.79 1.05
N PHE A 36 -4.56 -5.00 0.35
CA PHE A 36 -3.30 -5.17 1.04
C PHE A 36 -2.79 -3.83 1.59
N ALA A 37 -2.51 -3.79 2.89
CA ALA A 37 -1.96 -2.62 3.55
C ALA A 37 -0.43 -2.60 3.38
N GLN A 38 0.07 -1.89 2.37
CA GLN A 38 1.50 -1.62 2.19
C GLN A 38 1.75 -0.13 1.90
N ALA A 39 3.01 0.28 2.04
CA ALA A 39 3.46 1.65 1.79
C ALA A 39 3.58 1.92 0.28
N TYR A 40 2.60 2.61 -0.31
CA TYR A 40 2.62 2.90 -1.74
C TYR A 40 3.35 4.19 -2.11
N LEU A 41 3.32 5.18 -1.21
CA LEU A 41 4.05 6.42 -1.38
C LEU A 41 5.46 6.28 -0.81
N PRO A 42 6.45 6.99 -1.36
CA PRO A 42 7.75 7.15 -0.71
C PRO A 42 7.60 7.63 0.73
N GLU A 43 8.51 7.21 1.62
CA GLU A 43 8.48 7.55 3.06
C GLU A 43 8.25 9.05 3.35
N PRO A 44 8.93 10.00 2.67
CA PRO A 44 8.71 11.43 2.91
C PRO A 44 7.32 11.92 2.50
N LEU A 45 6.63 11.19 1.61
CA LEU A 45 5.33 11.57 1.03
C LEU A 45 4.15 10.81 1.66
N GLU A 46 4.38 9.77 2.45
CA GLU A 46 3.32 9.01 3.14
C GLU A 46 2.29 9.83 3.92
N PRO A 47 2.63 10.94 4.62
CA PRO A 47 1.63 11.74 5.31
C PRO A 47 0.71 12.51 4.35
N MET A 48 1.12 12.69 3.08
CA MET A 48 0.37 13.48 2.11
C MET A 48 -0.99 12.86 1.76
N ARG A 49 -1.97 13.74 1.55
CA ARG A 49 -3.32 13.40 1.11
C ARG A 49 -3.67 14.25 -0.10
N PHE A 50 -3.97 13.57 -1.20
CA PHE A 50 -4.37 14.21 -2.46
C PHE A 50 -5.87 14.12 -2.70
N PHE A 51 -6.54 13.20 -2.01
CA PHE A 51 -7.96 12.91 -2.20
C PHE A 51 -8.67 12.85 -0.85
N ASP A 52 -9.75 13.61 -0.73
CA ASP A 52 -10.68 13.60 0.39
C ASP A 52 -12.12 13.60 -0.14
N PRO A 53 -12.78 12.42 -0.18
CA PRO A 53 -14.08 12.29 -0.83
C PRO A 53 -15.16 13.02 -0.02
N ARG A 54 -15.96 13.84 -0.70
CA ARG A 54 -17.05 14.62 -0.10
C ARG A 54 -18.27 13.74 0.21
N GLY A 55 -18.41 12.62 -0.49
CA GLY A 55 -19.48 11.65 -0.30
C GLY A 55 -20.82 12.09 -0.90
N GLU A 56 -20.81 13.06 -1.81
CA GLU A 56 -21.99 13.57 -2.51
C GLU A 56 -22.23 12.77 -3.81
N GLY A 57 -23.50 12.48 -4.10
CA GLY A 57 -23.90 11.78 -5.33
C GLY A 57 -23.17 10.43 -5.54
N TRP A 58 -22.50 10.31 -6.68
CA TRP A 58 -21.78 9.09 -7.09
C TRP A 58 -20.54 8.79 -6.22
N GLU A 59 -19.98 9.78 -5.52
CA GLU A 59 -18.84 9.57 -4.63
C GLU A 59 -19.21 8.84 -3.33
N ARG A 60 -20.49 8.69 -3.00
CA ARG A 60 -20.91 8.14 -1.70
C ARG A 60 -20.31 6.75 -1.42
N LYS A 61 -20.32 5.87 -2.41
CA LYS A 61 -19.71 4.52 -2.32
C LYS A 61 -18.19 4.58 -2.24
N VAL A 62 -17.57 5.53 -2.94
CA VAL A 62 -16.12 5.74 -2.88
C VAL A 62 -15.70 6.25 -1.51
N ALA A 63 -16.47 7.16 -0.92
CA ALA A 63 -16.22 7.71 0.41
C ALA A 63 -16.35 6.65 1.53
N GLU A 64 -17.31 5.73 1.39
CA GLU A 64 -17.46 4.57 2.27
C GLU A 64 -16.24 3.65 2.18
N ARG A 65 -15.92 3.15 0.98
CA ARG A 65 -14.75 2.29 0.77
C ARG A 65 -13.45 2.95 1.18
N TYR A 66 -13.28 4.25 0.89
CA TYR A 66 -12.10 5.01 1.30
C TYR A 66 -11.94 5.01 2.81
N ARG A 67 -13.01 5.28 3.58
CA ARG A 67 -12.97 5.25 5.05
C ARG A 67 -12.60 3.87 5.60
N GLU A 68 -13.18 2.80 5.04
CA GLU A 68 -12.84 1.41 5.43
C GLU A 68 -11.35 1.12 5.23
N LEU A 69 -10.84 1.39 4.02
CA LEU A 69 -9.43 1.18 3.66
C LEU A 69 -8.50 1.97 4.60
N ARG A 70 -8.86 3.23 4.92
CA ARG A 70 -8.08 4.09 5.81
C ARG A 70 -8.02 3.53 7.24
N GLN A 71 -9.15 3.05 7.77
CA GLN A 71 -9.18 2.42 9.09
C GLN A 71 -8.30 1.18 9.13
N ARG A 72 -8.44 0.28 8.14
CA ARG A 72 -7.63 -0.93 8.02
C ARG A 72 -6.14 -0.62 7.93
N PHE A 73 -5.74 0.33 7.08
CA PHE A 73 -4.33 0.67 6.86
C PHE A 73 -3.71 1.39 8.07
N SER A 74 -4.50 2.16 8.82
CA SER A 74 -4.05 2.74 10.09
C SER A 74 -3.80 1.67 11.17
N ALA A 75 -4.60 0.60 11.17
CA ALA A 75 -4.44 -0.51 12.10
C ALA A 75 -3.26 -1.42 11.69
N ALA A 76 -3.10 -1.69 10.39
CA ALA A 76 -2.00 -2.49 9.85
C ALA A 76 -0.64 -1.82 10.06
N ARG A 77 -0.55 -0.48 9.99
CA ARG A 77 0.68 0.29 10.28
C ARG A 77 1.23 0.10 11.70
N ARG A 78 0.43 -0.38 12.65
CA ARG A 78 0.90 -0.73 14.00
C ARG A 78 1.54 -2.13 14.07
N ARG A 79 1.50 -2.89 12.97
CA ARG A 79 1.97 -4.26 12.89
C ARG A 79 3.16 -4.32 11.92
N ASP A 80 4.25 -4.88 12.42
CA ASP A 80 5.56 -4.92 11.76
C ASP A 80 5.49 -5.60 10.37
N PRO A 81 5.96 -4.95 9.29
CA PRO A 81 6.01 -5.53 7.95
C PRO A 81 7.02 -6.70 7.80
N SER A 82 7.77 -7.05 8.85
CA SER A 82 8.68 -8.20 8.89
C SER A 82 8.11 -9.48 9.49
N ASP A 83 6.85 -9.50 9.98
CA ASP A 83 6.19 -10.69 10.53
C ASP A 83 5.87 -11.71 9.42
N PRO A 84 6.63 -12.83 9.29
CA PRO A 84 6.43 -13.81 8.23
C PRO A 84 5.35 -14.85 8.58
N ALA A 85 4.63 -14.67 9.70
CA ALA A 85 3.66 -15.65 10.21
C ALA A 85 2.24 -15.48 9.65
N ARG A 86 2.10 -14.95 8.44
CA ARG A 86 0.85 -15.03 7.64
C ARG A 86 1.13 -15.23 6.17
#